data_AF-A0A7S0U882-F1
#
_entry.id   AF-A0A7S0U882-F1
#
_cell.length_a   1.000
_cell.length_b   1.000
_cell.length_c   1.000
_cell.angle_alpha   90.00
_cell.angle_beta   90.00
_cell.angle_gamma   90.00
#
_symmetry.space_group_name_H-M   'P 1'
#
loop_
_entity.id
_entity.type
_entity.pdbx_description
1 polymer ?
#
loop_
_entity_poly.entity_id
_entity_poly.type
_entity_poly.pdbx_seq_one_letter_code
_entity_poly.pdbx_strand_id
1 'polypeptide(L)'
;GQQQQTLAMTGENDPFQRGLQALFKAYFYKEPDGNRLLDEEVLEVLAEDLEMVPQLLLWDEFWGEFRQAVDPKRAKKGRISFDDFKKGLRRVAVLEFQKKRYRNAYLSFDQRFAALCEFLEARDVEAVRKRCTRAEQIMARKAAAAAPVQRKEEVVREEREEEQEMFDQRVER
;
A
#
# COMPACT_ATOMS: atom_id res chain seq x y z
N GLY A 1 -30.94 -4.02 -27.70
CA GLY A 1 -29.46 -4.07 -27.62
C GLY A 1 -29.01 -2.96 -26.71
N GLN A 2 -28.45 -3.30 -25.55
CA GLN A 2 -27.84 -2.31 -24.65
C GLN A 2 -26.33 -2.43 -24.80
N GLN A 3 -25.72 -1.35 -25.30
CA GLN A 3 -24.28 -1.18 -25.38
C GLN A 3 -23.73 -1.09 -23.95
N GLN A 4 -23.00 -2.13 -23.53
CA GLN A 4 -22.04 -2.01 -22.44
C GLN A 4 -20.95 -1.04 -22.90
N GLN A 5 -20.92 0.16 -22.32
CA GLN A 5 -19.77 1.05 -22.43
C GLN A 5 -18.62 0.42 -21.65
N THR A 6 -17.77 -0.33 -22.34
CA THR A 6 -16.42 -0.68 -21.87
C THR A 6 -15.58 0.60 -21.86
N LEU A 7 -15.58 1.30 -20.72
CA LEU A 7 -14.60 2.34 -20.43
C LEU A 7 -13.27 1.68 -20.06
N ALA A 8 -12.48 1.37 -21.09
CA ALA A 8 -11.05 1.16 -20.94
C ALA A 8 -10.38 2.51 -20.65
N MET A 9 -10.31 2.91 -19.38
CA MET A 9 -9.58 4.10 -18.95
C MET A 9 -8.12 3.71 -18.69
N THR A 10 -7.33 3.63 -19.76
CA THR A 10 -5.88 3.45 -19.66
C THR A 10 -5.20 4.73 -19.18
N GLY A 11 -4.33 4.61 -18.16
CA GLY A 11 -3.19 5.50 -17.91
C GLY A 11 -3.49 6.80 -17.17
N GLU A 12 -3.05 6.89 -15.91
CA GLU A 12 -2.91 8.10 -15.06
C GLU A 12 -4.17 8.89 -14.66
N ASN A 13 -5.25 8.88 -15.45
CA ASN A 13 -6.51 9.54 -15.14
C ASN A 13 -7.63 8.60 -14.68
N ASP A 14 -7.31 7.32 -14.45
CA ASP A 14 -8.26 6.37 -13.87
C ASP A 14 -8.59 6.78 -12.42
N PRO A 15 -9.86 7.10 -12.09
CA PRO A 15 -10.27 7.46 -10.74
C PRO A 15 -9.91 6.37 -9.72
N PHE A 16 -9.90 5.09 -10.12
CA PHE A 16 -9.51 4.01 -9.22
C PHE A 16 -8.00 4.00 -8.95
N GLN A 17 -7.16 4.28 -9.95
CA GLN A 17 -5.73 4.38 -9.72
C GLN A 17 -5.38 5.51 -8.75
N ARG A 18 -6.00 6.69 -8.93
CA ARG A 18 -5.83 7.82 -8.00
C ARG A 18 -6.31 7.47 -6.59
N GLY A 19 -7.47 6.82 -6.52
CA GLY A 19 -8.07 6.30 -5.30
C GLY A 19 -7.17 5.35 -4.53
N LEU A 20 -6.71 4.28 -5.19
CA LEU A 20 -5.78 3.31 -4.61
C LEU A 20 -4.45 3.94 -4.21
N GLN A 21 -3.96 4.90 -4.98
CA GLN A 21 -2.75 5.62 -4.62
C GLN A 21 -2.98 6.50 -3.38
N ALA A 22 -4.12 7.17 -3.27
CA ALA A 22 -4.48 7.96 -2.09
C ALA A 22 -4.71 7.05 -0.86
N LEU A 23 -5.33 5.89 -1.04
CA LEU A 23 -5.48 4.88 0.00
C LEU A 23 -4.11 4.38 0.48
N PHE A 24 -3.25 3.95 -0.44
CA PHE A 24 -1.87 3.58 -0.09
C PHE A 24 -1.14 4.74 0.61
N LYS A 25 -1.39 5.99 0.15
CA LYS A 25 -0.83 7.20 0.75
C LYS A 25 -1.21 7.44 2.20
N ALA A 26 -2.40 7.01 2.60
CA ALA A 26 -2.86 7.11 3.98
C ALA A 26 -2.15 6.14 4.94
N TYR A 27 -1.54 5.07 4.42
CA TYR A 27 -1.02 3.95 5.23
C TYR A 27 0.45 3.58 4.96
N PHE A 28 1.23 4.38 4.22
CA PHE A 28 2.67 4.13 4.04
C PHE A 28 3.54 4.91 5.02
N TYR A 29 4.77 4.44 5.22
CA TYR A 29 5.86 5.19 5.87
C TYR A 29 6.88 5.66 4.84
N LYS A 30 7.33 6.91 5.00
CA LYS A 30 8.45 7.43 4.21
C LYS A 30 9.74 6.96 4.85
N GLU A 31 10.54 6.22 4.09
CA GLU A 31 11.86 5.79 4.50
C GLU A 31 12.90 6.90 4.30
N PRO A 32 14.07 6.81 4.98
CA PRO A 32 15.15 7.79 4.83
C PRO A 32 15.63 7.96 3.38
N ASP A 33 15.53 6.91 2.57
CA ASP A 33 15.86 6.91 1.14
C ASP A 33 14.75 7.51 0.24
N GLY A 34 13.66 7.99 0.85
CA GLY A 34 12.51 8.58 0.16
C GLY A 34 11.47 7.58 -0.31
N ASN A 35 11.69 6.27 -0.16
CA ASN A 35 10.73 5.26 -0.55
C ASN A 35 9.49 5.28 0.34
N ARG A 36 8.33 4.96 -0.24
CA ARG A 36 7.03 4.94 0.43
C ARG A 36 6.56 3.51 0.52
N LEU A 37 6.67 2.91 1.70
CA LEU A 37 6.42 1.48 1.91
C LEU A 37 5.31 1.26 2.94
N LEU A 38 4.44 0.31 2.65
CA LEU A 38 3.39 -0.20 3.53
C LEU A 38 3.95 -1.39 4.32
N ASP A 39 3.69 -1.43 5.62
CA ASP A 39 4.09 -2.50 6.52
C ASP A 39 3.09 -3.68 6.44
N GLU A 40 3.58 -4.92 6.52
CA GLU A 40 2.75 -6.13 6.44
C GLU A 40 1.64 -6.15 7.51
N GLU A 41 1.93 -5.72 8.74
CA GLU A 41 0.95 -5.64 9.84
C GLU A 41 -0.16 -4.61 9.52
N VAL A 42 0.21 -3.51 8.89
CA VAL A 42 -0.76 -2.48 8.48
C VAL A 42 -1.63 -3.01 7.34
N LEU A 43 -1.04 -3.73 6.38
CA LEU A 43 -1.80 -4.36 5.31
C LEU A 43 -2.78 -5.42 5.85
N GLU A 44 -2.37 -6.21 6.84
CA GLU A 44 -3.22 -7.19 7.50
C GLU A 44 -4.48 -6.52 8.07
N VAL A 45 -4.31 -5.53 8.93
CA VAL A 45 -5.44 -4.85 9.55
C VAL A 45 -6.26 -4.06 8.52
N LEU A 46 -5.61 -3.51 7.49
CA LEU A 46 -6.33 -2.86 6.40
C LEU A 46 -7.21 -3.85 5.61
N ALA A 47 -6.76 -5.08 5.38
CA ALA A 47 -7.56 -6.11 4.71
C ALA A 47 -8.78 -6.54 5.54
N GLU A 48 -8.66 -6.57 6.87
CA GLU A 48 -9.80 -6.78 7.77
C GLU A 48 -10.75 -5.59 7.80
N ASP A 49 -10.22 -4.38 7.97
CA ASP A 49 -11.03 -3.16 8.06
C ASP A 49 -11.81 -2.88 6.75
N LEU A 50 -11.23 -3.27 5.62
CA LEU A 50 -11.88 -3.24 4.30
C LEU A 50 -12.77 -4.44 4.03
N GLU A 51 -12.87 -5.36 5.00
CA GLU A 51 -13.65 -6.61 4.93
C GLU A 51 -13.25 -7.52 3.75
N MET A 52 -12.07 -7.31 3.16
CA MET A 52 -11.51 -8.22 2.14
C MET A 52 -11.37 -9.62 2.73
N VAL A 53 -10.97 -9.69 4.00
CA VAL A 53 -11.05 -10.89 4.83
C VAL A 53 -12.06 -10.61 5.95
N PRO A 54 -13.06 -11.48 6.18
CA PRO A 54 -13.30 -12.75 5.52
C PRO A 54 -14.26 -12.69 4.30
N GLN A 55 -14.81 -11.54 3.91
CA GLN A 55 -15.95 -11.53 2.98
C GLN A 55 -15.60 -11.93 1.55
N LEU A 56 -14.42 -11.54 1.08
CA LEU A 56 -13.92 -11.94 -0.23
C LEU A 56 -13.11 -13.24 -0.11
N LEU A 57 -12.05 -13.20 0.69
CA LEU A 57 -11.06 -14.27 0.76
C LEU A 57 -10.87 -14.77 2.20
N LEU A 58 -10.40 -16.01 2.32
CA LEU A 58 -9.77 -16.48 3.56
C LEU A 58 -8.36 -15.89 3.70
N TRP A 59 -7.83 -15.88 4.93
CA TRP A 59 -6.48 -15.36 5.20
C TRP A 59 -5.38 -16.03 4.37
N ASP A 60 -5.42 -17.36 4.25
CA ASP A 60 -4.45 -18.12 3.47
C ASP A 60 -4.52 -17.80 1.97
N GLU A 61 -5.72 -17.57 1.44
CA GLU A 61 -5.94 -17.16 0.06
C GLU A 61 -5.39 -15.75 -0.19
N PHE A 62 -5.69 -14.81 0.70
CA PHE A 62 -5.22 -13.43 0.61
C PHE A 62 -3.68 -13.37 0.62
N TRP A 63 -3.04 -13.95 1.65
CA TRP A 63 -1.59 -13.92 1.77
C TRP A 63 -0.87 -14.76 0.71
N GLY A 64 -1.47 -15.88 0.29
CA GLY A 64 -0.97 -16.69 -0.81
C GLY A 64 -0.84 -15.89 -2.09
N GLU A 65 -1.84 -15.07 -2.42
CA GLU A 65 -1.80 -14.23 -3.62
C GLU A 65 -0.94 -12.98 -3.46
N PHE A 66 -0.96 -12.36 -2.29
CA PHE A 66 -0.22 -11.14 -2.02
C PHE A 66 1.29 -11.38 -1.97
N ARG A 67 1.76 -12.46 -1.32
CA ARG A 67 3.20 -12.79 -1.24
C ARG A 67 3.83 -13.12 -2.58
N GLN A 68 3.04 -13.65 -3.52
CA GLN A 68 3.49 -13.85 -4.90
C GLN A 68 3.64 -12.53 -5.69
N ALA A 69 2.99 -11.45 -5.25
CA ALA A 69 3.08 -10.13 -5.87
C ALA A 69 4.21 -9.26 -5.32
N VAL A 70 4.64 -9.50 -4.07
CA VAL A 70 5.68 -8.74 -3.39
C VAL A 70 7.06 -9.23 -3.79
N ASP A 71 7.99 -8.31 -4.07
CA ASP A 71 9.41 -8.65 -4.31
C ASP A 71 9.98 -9.47 -3.12
N PRO A 72 10.55 -10.66 -3.34
CA PRO A 72 11.08 -11.52 -2.28
C PRO A 72 12.13 -10.85 -1.38
N LYS A 73 12.90 -9.89 -1.90
CA LYS A 73 13.89 -9.13 -1.11
C LYS A 73 13.22 -8.12 -0.17
N ARG A 74 12.07 -7.57 -0.56
CA ARG A 74 11.27 -6.62 0.23
C ARG A 74 10.31 -7.32 1.20
N ALA A 75 9.75 -8.47 0.79
CA ALA A 75 8.93 -9.33 1.64
C ALA A 75 9.67 -9.74 2.92
N LYS A 76 10.97 -10.05 2.83
CA LYS A 76 11.81 -10.36 4.00
C LYS A 76 11.90 -9.23 5.03
N LYS A 77 11.60 -7.98 4.64
CA LYS A 77 11.59 -6.83 5.54
C LYS A 77 10.16 -6.44 5.96
N GLY A 78 9.12 -7.16 5.51
CA GLY A 78 7.72 -6.81 5.75
C GLY A 78 7.32 -5.49 5.07
N ARG A 79 7.99 -5.12 3.97
CA ARG A 79 7.80 -3.81 3.30
C ARG A 79 7.22 -3.99 1.91
N ILE A 80 6.17 -3.22 1.60
CA ILE A 80 5.35 -3.37 0.40
C ILE A 80 5.31 -2.03 -0.33
N SER A 81 5.80 -2.00 -1.58
CA SER A 81 5.71 -0.78 -2.40
C SER A 81 4.30 -0.59 -2.97
N PHE A 82 4.00 0.60 -3.50
CA PHE A 82 2.72 0.84 -4.17
C PHE A 82 2.50 -0.13 -5.35
N ASP A 83 3.55 -0.44 -6.11
CA ASP A 83 3.46 -1.38 -7.22
C ASP A 83 3.20 -2.80 -6.74
N ASP A 84 3.85 -3.24 -5.66
CA ASP A 84 3.60 -4.54 -5.04
C ASP A 84 2.16 -4.61 -4.51
N PHE A 85 1.69 -3.55 -3.85
CA PHE A 85 0.32 -3.42 -3.35
C PHE A 85 -0.72 -3.51 -4.48
N LYS A 86 -0.52 -2.74 -5.56
CA LYS A 86 -1.39 -2.76 -6.74
C LYS A 86 -1.40 -4.13 -7.42
N LYS A 87 -0.24 -4.79 -7.54
CA LYS A 87 -0.14 -6.15 -8.08
C LYS A 87 -0.85 -7.16 -7.19
N GLY A 88 -0.69 -7.06 -5.87
CA GLY A 88 -1.37 -7.90 -4.89
C GLY A 88 -2.89 -7.79 -5.00
N LEU A 89 -3.43 -6.57 -5.01
CA LEU A 89 -4.86 -6.34 -5.23
C LEU A 89 -5.36 -6.89 -6.57
N ARG A 90 -4.57 -6.77 -7.65
CA ARG A 90 -4.93 -7.37 -8.94
C ARG A 90 -5.03 -8.89 -8.88
N ARG A 91 -4.14 -9.55 -8.15
CA ARG A 91 -4.18 -11.01 -7.96
C ARG A 91 -5.36 -11.43 -7.10
N VAL A 92 -5.62 -10.71 -6.01
CA VAL A 92 -6.83 -10.88 -5.17
C VAL A 92 -8.11 -10.74 -5.98
N ALA A 93 -8.22 -9.71 -6.83
CA ALA A 93 -9.37 -9.50 -7.70
C ALA A 93 -9.58 -10.68 -8.65
N VAL A 94 -8.51 -11.23 -9.22
CA VAL A 94 -8.59 -12.40 -10.09
C VAL A 94 -9.07 -13.62 -9.32
N LEU A 95 -8.41 -13.94 -8.20
CA LEU A 95 -8.76 -15.11 -7.40
C LEU A 95 -10.23 -15.07 -6.98
N GLU A 96 -10.69 -13.91 -6.52
CA GLU A 96 -12.06 -13.77 -6.03
C GLU A 96 -13.09 -13.80 -7.16
N PHE A 97 -12.93 -12.94 -8.15
CA PHE A 97 -13.92 -12.75 -9.21
C PHE A 97 -13.83 -13.79 -10.33
N GLN A 98 -12.98 -14.82 -10.18
CA GLN A 98 -13.03 -16.07 -10.95
C GLN A 98 -13.85 -17.18 -10.27
N LYS A 99 -14.22 -17.04 -8.99
CA LYS A 99 -15.03 -18.03 -8.28
C LYS A 99 -16.37 -18.26 -9.00
N LYS A 100 -16.92 -19.47 -8.86
CA LYS A 100 -18.16 -19.88 -9.55
C LYS A 100 -19.32 -18.90 -9.37
N ARG A 101 -19.40 -18.23 -8.21
CA ARG A 101 -20.42 -17.21 -7.90
C ARG A 101 -20.41 -16.01 -8.87
N TYR A 102 -19.30 -15.76 -9.56
CA TYR A 102 -19.13 -14.62 -10.48
C TYR A 102 -18.82 -15.02 -11.93
N ARG A 103 -18.93 -16.31 -12.27
CA ARG A 103 -18.43 -16.90 -13.53
C ARG A 103 -18.83 -16.13 -14.80
N ASN A 104 -20.00 -15.47 -14.78
CA ASN A 104 -20.54 -14.72 -15.92
C ASN A 104 -20.62 -13.20 -15.68
N ALA A 105 -20.22 -12.71 -14.52
CA ALA A 105 -20.30 -11.30 -14.16
C ALA A 105 -19.05 -10.51 -14.60
N TYR A 106 -17.86 -11.11 -14.47
CA TYR A 106 -16.59 -10.44 -14.76
C TYR A 106 -15.73 -11.31 -15.69
N LEU A 107 -15.76 -10.98 -16.97
CA LEU A 107 -15.15 -11.78 -18.03
C LEU A 107 -13.67 -11.45 -18.21
N SER A 108 -13.30 -10.17 -18.12
CA SER A 108 -11.92 -9.69 -18.28
C SER A 108 -11.21 -9.44 -16.95
N PHE A 109 -9.87 -9.38 -17.01
CA PHE A 109 -9.03 -9.01 -15.87
C PHE A 109 -9.36 -7.61 -15.34
N ASP A 110 -9.55 -6.64 -16.22
CA ASP A 110 -9.84 -5.25 -15.82
C ASP A 110 -11.22 -5.11 -15.18
N GLN A 111 -12.22 -5.87 -15.63
CA GLN A 111 -13.55 -5.90 -14.98
C GLN A 111 -13.46 -6.43 -13.55
N ARG A 112 -12.68 -7.49 -13.31
CA ARG A 112 -12.47 -8.04 -11.97
C ARG A 112 -11.78 -7.03 -11.06
N PHE A 113 -10.75 -6.35 -11.58
CA PHE A 113 -10.02 -5.35 -10.81
C PHE A 113 -10.87 -4.11 -10.51
N ALA A 114 -11.66 -3.63 -11.47
CA ALA A 114 -12.61 -2.54 -11.26
C ALA A 114 -13.65 -2.91 -10.18
N ALA A 115 -14.19 -4.13 -10.22
CA ALA A 115 -15.13 -4.63 -9.21
C ALA A 115 -14.51 -4.65 -7.80
N LEU A 116 -13.25 -5.07 -7.68
CA LEU A 116 -12.53 -4.96 -6.41
C LEU A 116 -12.42 -3.49 -5.97
N CYS A 117 -12.02 -2.58 -6.87
CA CYS A 117 -11.85 -1.18 -6.51
C CYS A 117 -13.18 -0.50 -6.11
N GLU A 118 -14.30 -0.93 -6.68
CA GLU A 118 -15.64 -0.51 -6.27
C GLU A 118 -15.99 -1.04 -4.88
N PHE A 119 -15.73 -2.32 -4.61
CA PHE A 119 -15.91 -2.92 -3.28
C PHE A 119 -15.09 -2.17 -2.20
N LEU A 120 -13.84 -1.82 -2.52
CA LEU A 120 -12.97 -1.07 -1.61
C LEU A 120 -13.37 0.41 -1.49
N GLU A 121 -14.39 0.88 -2.23
CA GLU A 121 -14.79 2.28 -2.31
C GLU A 121 -13.60 3.20 -2.65
N ALA A 122 -12.68 2.74 -3.50
CA ALA A 122 -11.42 3.45 -3.76
C ALA A 122 -11.63 4.87 -4.31
N ARG A 123 -12.82 5.21 -4.81
CA ARG A 123 -13.18 6.57 -5.25
C ARG A 123 -13.41 7.56 -4.09
N ASP A 124 -13.75 7.08 -2.90
CA ASP A 124 -13.99 7.89 -1.70
C ASP A 124 -13.06 7.44 -0.55
N VAL A 125 -11.79 7.83 -0.68
CA VAL A 125 -10.76 7.45 0.31
C VAL A 125 -11.05 7.99 1.69
N GLU A 126 -11.74 9.13 1.82
CA GLU A 126 -12.09 9.69 3.13
C GLU A 126 -13.16 8.84 3.84
N ALA A 127 -14.15 8.31 3.10
CA ALA A 127 -15.08 7.32 3.66
C ALA A 127 -14.37 6.04 4.09
N VAL A 128 -13.43 5.55 3.28
CA VAL A 128 -12.61 4.37 3.61
C VAL A 128 -11.80 4.59 4.89
N ARG A 129 -11.11 5.73 5.00
CA ARG A 129 -10.30 6.06 6.19
C ARG A 129 -11.09 6.06 7.48
N LYS A 130 -12.32 6.58 7.45
CA LYS A 130 -13.21 6.56 8.63
C LYS A 130 -13.57 5.16 9.10
N ARG A 131 -13.55 4.16 8.22
CA ARG A 131 -13.79 2.75 8.56
C ARG A 131 -12.50 2.06 9.05
N CYS A 132 -11.36 2.39 8.45
CA CYS A 132 -10.07 1.76 8.73
C CYS A 132 -9.29 2.35 9.91
N THR A 133 -9.99 2.60 11.02
CA THR A 133 -9.41 3.25 12.22
C THR A 133 -8.32 2.41 12.90
N ARG A 134 -8.38 1.07 12.80
CA ARG A 134 -7.38 0.19 13.42
C ARG A 134 -6.05 0.27 12.67
N ALA A 135 -6.10 0.26 11.33
CA ALA A 135 -4.91 0.46 10.51
C ALA A 135 -4.26 1.84 10.78
N GLU A 136 -5.06 2.90 10.93
CA GLU A 136 -4.56 4.23 11.29
C GLU A 136 -3.88 4.25 12.68
N GLN A 137 -4.39 3.51 13.66
CA GLN A 137 -3.79 3.42 14.99
C GLN A 137 -2.43 2.71 14.97
N ILE A 138 -2.29 1.63 14.19
CA ILE A 138 -1.00 0.95 14.00
C ILE A 138 -0.01 1.89 13.32
N MET A 139 -0.48 2.67 12.33
CA MET A 139 0.31 3.71 11.67
C MET A 139 0.86 4.74 12.65
N ALA A 140 -0.02 5.32 13.46
CA ALA A 140 0.36 6.30 14.47
C ALA A 140 1.36 5.74 15.49
N ARG A 141 1.15 4.49 15.96
CA ARG A 141 2.04 3.82 16.92
C ARG A 141 3.44 3.62 16.35
N LYS A 142 3.55 3.12 15.11
CA LYS A 142 4.87 2.88 14.47
C LYS A 142 5.57 4.20 14.13
N ALA A 143 4.83 5.23 13.69
CA ALA A 143 5.39 6.56 13.48
C ALA A 143 5.94 7.17 14.78
N ALA A 144 5.21 7.04 15.89
CA ALA A 144 5.66 7.47 17.22
C ALA A 144 6.89 6.70 17.71
N ALA A 145 7.02 5.40 17.38
CA ALA A 145 8.19 4.60 17.71
C ALA A 145 9.43 4.95 16.86
N ALA A 146 9.24 5.46 15.64
CA ALA A 146 10.33 5.87 14.74
C ALA A 146 10.88 7.28 15.05
N ALA A 147 10.06 8.17 15.60
CA ALA A 147 10.45 9.57 15.89
C ALA A 147 11.66 9.73 16.84
N PRO A 148 11.84 8.93 17.91
CA PRO A 148 13.02 9.00 18.77
C PRO A 148 14.30 8.51 18.08
N VAL A 149 14.18 7.61 17.10
CA VAL A 149 15.32 7.07 16.35
C VAL A 149 15.79 8.10 15.32
N GLN A 150 14.86 8.72 14.58
CA GLN A 150 15.18 9.76 13.59
C GLN A 150 15.86 10.97 14.24
N ARG A 151 15.39 11.42 15.40
CA ARG A 151 16.06 12.52 16.14
C ARG A 151 17.49 12.20 16.53
N LYS A 152 17.79 10.95 16.90
CA LYS A 152 19.16 10.55 17.23
C LYS A 152 20.05 10.49 16.00
N GLU A 153 19.54 10.04 14.86
CA GLU A 153 20.30 10.01 13.61
C GLU A 153 20.59 11.43 13.08
N GLU A 154 19.66 12.36 13.24
CA GLU A 154 19.84 13.76 12.84
C GLU A 154 20.91 14.46 13.69
N VAL A 155 20.89 14.27 15.02
CA VAL A 155 21.93 14.80 15.92
C VAL A 155 23.31 14.21 15.60
N VAL A 156 23.41 12.89 15.38
CA VAL A 156 24.68 12.24 15.02
C VAL A 156 25.20 12.73 13.66
N ARG A 157 24.31 13.10 12.74
CA ARG A 157 24.68 13.64 11.43
C ARG A 157 25.20 15.08 11.56
N GLU A 158 24.52 15.93 12.33
CA GLU A 158 24.98 17.29 12.63
C GLU A 158 26.35 17.27 13.33
N GLU A 159 26.53 16.42 14.34
CA GLU A 159 27.82 16.26 15.03
C GLU A 159 28.95 15.83 14.07
N ARG A 160 28.66 14.95 13.10
CA ARG A 160 29.65 14.54 12.08
C ARG A 160 29.94 15.63 11.06
N GLU A 161 28.94 16.41 10.66
CA GLU A 161 29.13 17.53 9.74
C GLU A 161 29.96 18.63 10.41
N GLU A 162 29.72 18.93 11.70
CA GLU A 162 30.53 19.87 12.49
C GLU A 162 31.98 19.38 12.70
N GLU A 163 32.18 18.09 13.01
CA GLU A 163 33.54 17.53 13.12
C GLU A 163 34.31 17.57 11.80
N GLN A 164 33.63 17.33 10.67
CA GLN A 164 34.22 17.37 9.34
C GLN A 164 34.61 18.81 8.95
N GLU A 165 33.74 19.80 9.18
CA GLU A 165 34.05 21.21 8.93
C GLU A 165 35.23 21.71 9.77
N MET A 166 35.32 21.28 11.04
CA MET A 166 36.43 21.60 11.94
C MET A 166 37.74 20.96 11.49
N PHE A 167 37.70 19.77 10.91
CA PHE A 167 38.87 19.10 10.35
C PHE A 167 39.37 19.80 9.08
N ASP A 168 38.47 20.13 8.15
CA ASP A 168 38.82 20.77 6.87
C ASP A 168 39.44 22.16 7.09
N GLN A 169 38.92 22.97 8.01
CA GLN A 169 39.52 24.26 8.39
C GLN A 169 40.94 24.15 8.99
N ARG A 170 41.29 22.97 9.53
CA ARG A 170 42.58 22.71 10.17
C ARG A 170 43.64 22.22 9.18
N VAL A 171 43.23 21.69 8.02
CA VAL A 171 44.10 21.22 6.94
C VAL A 171 44.48 22.36 5.98
N GLU A 172 43.65 23.41 5.89
CA GLU A 172 43.91 24.60 5.05
C GLU A 172 44.82 25.67 5.70
N ARG A 173 45.28 25.46 6.94
CA ARG A 173 46.23 26.33 7.67
C ARG A 173 47.61 25.69 7.77
#